data_AF-A0A1Q7IJQ3-F1
#
_entry.id   AF-A0A1Q7IJQ3-F1
#
_cell.length_a   1.000
_cell.length_b   1.000
_cell.length_c   1.000
_cell.angle_alpha   90.00
_cell.angle_beta   90.00
_cell.angle_gamma   90.00
#
_symmetry.space_group_name_H-M   'P 1'
#
loop_
_entity.id
_entity.type
_entity.pdbx_description
1 polymer ?
#
loop_
_entity_poly.entity_id
_entity_poly.type
_entity_poly.pdbx_seq_one_letter_code
_entity_poly.pdbx_strand_id
1 'polypeptide(L)'
;MLTGNMLLLQALLVVLAKNGLTTLDKVDEMLASSNPPRYENGARIVAKAWLDPEFRSRLVKDAKTTLRELGFALNRTPKLVVLENTDTVRNIIVCTLCSCYPYELLGNPPWWYKHDSYKQEIVTSPKTKLKEMFKLAVPPSVEVRVYDSTSDIRYMVLPRRPDGTEGMSEEQLGRLVTQVSLIGVGDPLIPD
;
A
#
# COMPACT_ATOMS: atom_id res chain seq x y z
N MET A 1 -7.34 -22.36 -24.61
CA MET A 1 -6.05 -22.15 -25.28
C MET A 1 -5.18 -21.26 -24.39
N LEU A 2 -3.91 -21.61 -24.20
CA LEU A 2 -2.96 -20.77 -23.46
C LEU A 2 -2.67 -19.50 -24.27
N THR A 3 -2.59 -18.35 -23.61
CA THR A 3 -2.19 -17.10 -24.28
C THR A 3 -0.69 -17.10 -24.59
N GLY A 4 -0.22 -16.22 -25.48
CA GLY A 4 1.20 -16.11 -25.82
C GLY A 4 2.10 -15.92 -24.59
N ASN A 5 1.67 -15.12 -23.62
CA ASN A 5 2.41 -14.92 -22.37
C ASN A 5 2.47 -16.17 -21.49
N MET A 6 1.42 -17.00 -21.49
CA MET A 6 1.42 -18.25 -20.74
C MET A 6 2.38 -19.26 -21.34
N LEU A 7 2.47 -19.32 -22.68
CA LEU A 7 3.44 -20.17 -23.37
C LEU A 7 4.88 -19.73 -23.10
N LEU A 8 5.15 -18.42 -23.13
CA LEU A 8 6.46 -17.87 -22.79
C LEU A 8 6.85 -18.17 -21.34
N LEU A 9 5.92 -18.02 -20.40
CA LEU A 9 6.14 -18.35 -18.99
C LEU A 9 6.49 -19.84 -18.83
N GLN A 10 5.72 -20.74 -19.46
CA GLN A 10 6.00 -22.17 -19.41
C GLN A 10 7.37 -22.51 -20.01
N ALA A 11 7.71 -21.95 -21.16
CA ALA A 11 9.01 -22.16 -21.79
C ALA A 11 10.17 -21.71 -20.89
N LEU A 12 10.04 -20.54 -20.25
CA LEU A 12 11.03 -20.03 -19.30
C LEU A 12 11.19 -20.97 -18.11
N LEU A 13 10.09 -21.38 -17.47
CA LEU A 13 10.13 -22.27 -16.32
C LEU A 13 10.79 -23.62 -16.65
N VAL A 14 10.48 -24.18 -17.83
CA VAL A 14 11.10 -25.43 -18.31
C VAL A 14 12.61 -25.27 -18.50
N VAL A 15 13.07 -24.18 -19.10
CA VAL A 15 14.51 -23.93 -19.30
C VAL A 15 15.23 -23.74 -17.98
N LEU A 16 14.65 -22.97 -17.04
CA LEU A 16 15.24 -22.77 -15.71
C LEU A 16 15.35 -24.09 -14.93
N ALA A 17 14.32 -24.92 -14.99
CA ALA A 17 14.32 -26.24 -14.34
C ALA A 17 15.35 -27.19 -14.97
N LYS A 18 15.42 -27.26 -16.30
CA LYS A 18 16.41 -28.11 -17.00
C LYS A 18 17.87 -27.74 -16.69
N ASN A 19 18.13 -26.47 -16.38
CA ASN A 19 19.46 -25.99 -16.01
C ASN A 19 19.74 -26.04 -14.50
N GLY A 20 18.84 -26.62 -13.69
CA GLY A 20 19.02 -26.74 -12.25
C GLY A 20 18.97 -25.41 -11.48
N LEU A 21 18.46 -24.33 -12.09
CA LEU A 21 18.38 -23.01 -11.45
C LEU A 21 17.16 -22.89 -10.52
N THR A 22 16.12 -23.68 -10.76
CA THR A 22 14.93 -23.81 -9.89
C THR A 22 14.23 -25.15 -10.12
N THR A 23 13.17 -25.43 -9.38
CA THR A 23 12.21 -26.53 -9.65
C THR A 23 10.80 -25.96 -9.76
N LEU A 24 9.87 -26.70 -10.36
CA LEU A 24 8.45 -26.29 -10.40
C LEU A 24 7.86 -26.28 -8.98
N ASP A 25 8.20 -27.27 -8.14
CA ASP A 25 7.80 -27.30 -6.73
C ASP A 25 8.23 -26.04 -5.96
N LYS A 26 9.42 -25.51 -6.24
CA LYS A 26 9.92 -24.28 -5.62
C LYS A 26 9.13 -23.05 -6.09
N VAL A 27 8.66 -23.05 -7.35
CA VAL A 27 7.78 -21.98 -7.85
C VAL A 27 6.42 -22.07 -7.17
N ASP A 28 5.87 -23.27 -7.00
CA ASP A 28 4.60 -23.47 -6.29
C ASP A 28 4.72 -23.08 -4.81
N GLU A 29 5.83 -23.41 -4.15
CA GLU A 29 6.13 -22.94 -2.79
C GLU A 29 6.17 -21.40 -2.71
N MET A 30 6.83 -20.75 -3.68
CA MET A 30 6.86 -19.28 -3.75
C MET A 30 5.48 -18.67 -3.98
N LEU A 31 4.60 -19.34 -4.72
CA LEU A 31 3.22 -18.88 -4.95
C LEU A 31 2.32 -19.11 -3.73
N ALA A 32 2.55 -20.18 -2.98
CA ALA A 32 1.84 -20.49 -1.73
C ALA A 32 2.34 -19.69 -0.52
N SER A 33 3.52 -19.07 -0.63
CA SER A 33 4.14 -18.26 0.41
C SER A 33 3.24 -17.10 0.87
N SER A 34 3.14 -16.93 2.18
CA SER A 34 2.53 -15.74 2.82
C SER A 34 3.45 -14.52 2.85
N ASN A 35 4.64 -14.63 2.26
CA ASN A 35 5.60 -13.54 2.04
C ASN A 35 5.62 -13.21 0.52
N PRO A 36 5.43 -11.93 0.13
CA PRO A 36 5.26 -10.76 1.00
C PRO A 36 3.93 -10.80 1.77
N PRO A 37 3.86 -10.14 2.94
CA PRO A 37 2.65 -10.07 3.75
C PRO A 37 1.51 -9.38 3.00
N ARG A 38 0.42 -9.06 3.68
CA ARG A 38 -0.71 -8.34 3.08
C ARG A 38 -0.94 -6.99 3.77
N TYR A 39 -1.86 -6.19 3.23
CA TYR A 39 -2.08 -4.81 3.67
C TYR A 39 -2.60 -4.70 5.12
N GLU A 40 -3.07 -5.80 5.70
CA GLU A 40 -3.59 -5.93 7.07
C GLU A 40 -2.53 -5.56 8.13
N ASN A 41 -1.24 -5.68 7.82
CA ASN A 41 -0.19 -5.12 8.68
C ASN A 41 -0.30 -3.59 8.77
N GLY A 42 -0.52 -2.92 7.63
CA GLY A 42 -0.78 -1.48 7.59
C GLY A 42 -2.08 -1.12 8.33
N ALA A 43 -3.12 -1.94 8.20
CA ALA A 43 -4.38 -1.76 8.92
C ALA A 43 -4.18 -1.78 10.45
N ARG A 44 -3.42 -2.75 10.97
CA ARG A 44 -3.05 -2.82 12.39
C ARG A 44 -2.30 -1.57 12.85
N ILE A 45 -1.36 -1.07 12.05
CA ILE A 45 -0.61 0.15 12.37
C ILE A 45 -1.52 1.38 12.43
N VAL A 46 -2.38 1.54 11.44
CA VAL A 46 -3.32 2.67 11.36
C VAL A 46 -4.30 2.63 12.53
N ALA A 47 -4.86 1.46 12.85
CA ALA A 47 -5.78 1.31 13.97
C ALA A 47 -5.13 1.69 15.31
N LYS A 48 -3.90 1.23 15.56
CA LYS A 48 -3.13 1.65 16.74
C LYS A 48 -2.90 3.16 16.74
N ALA A 49 -2.50 3.75 15.62
CA ALA A 49 -2.26 5.19 15.51
C ALA A 49 -3.54 6.04 15.71
N TRP A 50 -4.72 5.50 15.40
CA TRP A 50 -5.99 6.17 15.68
C TRP A 50 -6.40 6.17 17.16
N LEU A 51 -5.89 5.21 17.94
CA LEU A 51 -6.18 5.07 19.38
C LEU A 51 -5.07 5.63 20.28
N ASP A 52 -3.85 5.73 19.76
CA ASP A 52 -2.65 6.11 20.52
C ASP A 52 -1.97 7.32 19.86
N PRO A 53 -2.30 8.56 20.30
CA PRO A 53 -1.74 9.79 19.74
C PRO A 53 -0.21 9.89 19.88
N GLU A 54 0.37 9.31 20.93
CA GLU A 54 1.83 9.30 21.12
C GLU A 54 2.51 8.37 20.11
N PHE A 55 1.97 7.16 19.93
CA PHE A 55 2.43 6.24 18.89
C PHE A 55 2.29 6.88 17.50
N ARG A 56 1.16 7.53 17.21
CA ARG A 56 0.95 8.27 15.95
C ARG A 56 2.02 9.32 15.72
N SER A 57 2.33 10.13 16.73
CA SER A 57 3.37 11.16 16.63
C SER A 57 4.75 10.56 16.34
N ARG A 58 5.13 9.48 17.05
CA ARG A 58 6.39 8.75 16.80
C ARG A 58 6.41 8.11 15.41
N LEU A 59 5.30 7.51 14.97
CA LEU A 59 5.15 6.84 13.69
C LEU A 59 5.37 7.80 12.51
N VAL A 60 4.77 9.00 12.56
CA VAL A 60 4.95 10.02 11.51
C VAL A 60 6.37 10.57 11.50
N LYS A 61 7.03 10.68 12.67
CA LYS A 61 8.40 11.17 12.79
C LYS A 61 9.47 10.17 12.34
N ASP A 62 9.37 8.92 12.78
CA ASP A 62 10.29 7.83 12.44
C ASP A 62 9.53 6.49 12.41
N ALA A 63 8.98 6.17 11.25
CA ALA A 63 8.16 4.98 11.07
C ALA A 63 8.94 3.69 11.28
N LYS A 64 10.16 3.58 10.74
CA LYS A 64 10.94 2.34 10.84
C LYS A 64 11.28 1.99 12.29
N THR A 65 11.69 2.97 13.08
CA THR A 65 12.01 2.72 14.49
C THR A 65 10.76 2.40 15.29
N THR A 66 9.69 3.18 15.11
CA THR A 66 8.42 3.00 15.83
C THR A 66 7.79 1.63 15.55
N LEU A 67 7.84 1.16 14.30
CA LEU A 67 7.22 -0.12 13.91
C LEU A 67 7.95 -1.36 14.46
N ARG A 68 9.17 -1.21 15.01
CA ARG A 68 9.83 -2.30 15.75
C ARG A 68 9.07 -2.67 17.02
N GLU A 69 8.37 -1.72 17.65
CA GLU A 69 7.51 -1.96 18.82
C GLU A 69 6.41 -3.00 18.51
N LEU A 70 5.99 -3.10 17.25
CA LEU A 70 4.98 -4.04 16.76
C LEU A 70 5.56 -5.31 16.12
N GLY A 71 6.89 -5.46 16.13
CA GLY A 71 7.60 -6.59 15.54
C GLY A 71 7.88 -6.48 14.04
N PHE A 72 7.68 -5.32 13.41
CA PHE A 72 7.97 -5.14 11.98
C PHE A 72 9.44 -4.74 11.76
N ALA A 73 10.27 -5.73 11.40
CA ALA A 73 11.65 -5.51 10.99
C ALA A 73 11.73 -5.25 9.47
N LEU A 74 11.53 -4.01 9.05
CA LEU A 74 11.57 -3.56 7.64
C LEU A 74 13.02 -3.53 7.09
N ASN A 75 13.62 -4.71 6.92
CA ASN A 75 15.05 -4.90 6.65
C ASN A 75 15.44 -4.52 5.22
N ARG A 76 14.57 -4.79 4.23
CA ARG A 76 14.80 -4.46 2.81
C ARG A 76 14.21 -3.12 2.39
N THR A 77 13.60 -2.39 3.31
CA THR A 77 13.03 -1.06 3.09
C THR A 77 13.94 -0.02 3.75
N PRO A 78 14.84 0.67 3.03
CA PRO A 78 15.82 1.56 3.66
C PRO A 78 15.18 2.67 4.49
N LYS A 79 14.14 3.31 3.94
CA LYS A 79 13.35 4.35 4.61
C LYS A 79 11.85 4.15 4.36
N LEU A 80 11.07 4.18 5.42
CA LEU A 80 9.60 4.26 5.37
C LEU A 80 9.17 5.64 5.87
N VAL A 81 8.29 6.30 5.14
CA VAL A 81 7.66 7.57 5.52
C VAL A 81 6.15 7.35 5.61
N VAL A 82 5.56 7.71 6.75
CA VAL A 82 4.11 7.69 6.94
C VAL A 82 3.54 9.07 6.65
N LEU A 83 2.62 9.13 5.70
CA LEU A 83 2.02 10.36 5.19
C LEU A 83 0.64 10.53 5.79
N GLU A 84 0.49 11.52 6.67
CA GLU A 84 -0.74 11.71 7.42
C GLU A 84 -1.76 12.56 6.65
N ASN A 85 -2.96 12.00 6.45
CA ASN A 85 -4.10 12.76 5.95
C ASN A 85 -4.72 13.59 7.08
N THR A 86 -5.12 14.82 6.75
CA THR A 86 -5.78 15.76 7.66
C THR A 86 -7.04 16.32 6.98
N ASP A 87 -7.73 17.23 7.66
CA ASP A 87 -8.94 17.88 7.12
C ASP A 87 -8.65 18.73 5.88
N THR A 88 -7.40 19.17 5.72
CA THR A 88 -6.99 20.08 4.64
C THR A 88 -5.93 19.47 3.72
N VAL A 89 -5.40 18.28 4.02
CA VAL A 89 -4.37 17.62 3.21
C VAL A 89 -4.71 16.15 2.98
N ARG A 90 -4.73 15.74 1.72
CA ARG A 90 -4.76 14.32 1.29
C ARG A 90 -3.48 13.96 0.57
N ASN A 91 -2.82 12.91 1.04
CA ASN A 91 -1.63 12.35 0.43
C ASN A 91 -2.01 11.16 -0.46
N ILE A 92 -1.31 11.00 -1.58
CA ILE A 92 -1.50 9.92 -2.54
C ILE A 92 -0.11 9.37 -2.91
N ILE A 93 0.02 8.06 -3.01
CA ILE A 93 1.29 7.41 -3.34
C ILE A 93 1.22 6.82 -4.74
N VAL A 94 2.24 7.06 -5.56
CA VAL A 94 2.41 6.45 -6.89
C VAL A 94 3.85 6.00 -7.08
N CYS A 95 4.09 5.15 -8.08
CA CYS A 95 5.41 4.97 -8.68
C CYS A 95 5.26 5.10 -10.19
N THR A 96 5.57 6.27 -10.74
CA THR A 96 5.37 6.56 -12.17
C THR A 96 6.23 5.69 -13.08
N LEU A 97 7.43 5.33 -12.60
CA LEU A 97 8.42 4.57 -13.38
C LEU A 97 8.16 3.06 -13.41
N CYS A 98 7.54 2.49 -12.38
CA CYS A 98 7.30 1.06 -12.30
C CYS A 98 6.15 0.71 -11.34
N SER A 99 6.48 0.32 -10.12
CA SER A 99 5.57 -0.25 -9.12
C SER A 99 6.16 -0.27 -7.70
N CYS A 100 7.09 0.63 -7.39
CA CYS A 100 7.70 0.73 -6.05
C CYS A 100 6.60 0.84 -4.98
N TYR A 101 6.68 -0.01 -3.96
CA TYR A 101 5.67 -0.20 -2.93
C TYR A 101 6.31 -0.76 -1.64
N PRO A 102 5.81 -0.50 -0.43
CA PRO A 102 6.35 -1.06 0.81
C PRO A 102 6.01 -2.56 0.96
N TYR A 103 6.59 -3.43 0.13
CA TYR A 103 6.27 -4.87 0.07
C TYR A 103 6.40 -5.59 1.41
N GLU A 104 7.43 -5.27 2.20
CA GLU A 104 7.66 -5.88 3.52
C GLU A 104 6.58 -5.56 4.55
N LEU A 105 5.76 -4.54 4.27
CA LEU A 105 4.69 -4.11 5.15
C LEU A 105 3.32 -4.39 4.54
N LEU A 106 3.08 -3.93 3.31
CA LEU A 106 1.74 -3.90 2.70
C LEU A 106 1.51 -4.99 1.65
N GLY A 107 2.52 -5.80 1.34
CA GLY A 107 2.39 -6.85 0.35
C GLY A 107 2.52 -6.41 -1.09
N ASN A 108 1.88 -7.16 -1.98
CA ASN A 108 1.82 -6.80 -3.39
C ASN A 108 0.85 -5.63 -3.61
N PRO A 109 1.22 -4.64 -4.45
CA PRO A 109 0.31 -3.57 -4.79
C PRO A 109 -0.88 -4.11 -5.60
N PRO A 110 -2.04 -3.43 -5.55
CA PRO A 110 -3.18 -3.79 -6.39
C PRO A 110 -2.81 -3.68 -7.87
N TRP A 111 -3.47 -4.48 -8.72
CA TRP A 111 -3.11 -4.56 -10.15
C TRP A 111 -3.10 -3.19 -10.85
N TRP A 112 -4.06 -2.32 -10.49
CA TRP A 112 -4.25 -1.02 -11.11
C TRP A 112 -3.14 -0.02 -10.75
N TYR A 113 -2.44 -0.22 -9.64
CA TYR A 113 -1.31 0.64 -9.22
C TYR A 113 -0.17 0.58 -10.26
N LYS A 114 -0.05 -0.55 -10.96
CA LYS A 114 0.96 -0.80 -11.99
C LYS A 114 0.53 -0.32 -13.38
N HIS A 115 -0.74 0.04 -13.54
CA HIS A 115 -1.33 0.36 -14.84
C HIS A 115 -1.08 1.83 -15.22
N ASP A 116 -0.82 2.10 -16.50
CA ASP A 116 -0.45 3.44 -16.96
C ASP A 116 -1.56 4.47 -16.75
N SER A 117 -2.83 4.03 -16.82
CA SER A 117 -3.99 4.90 -16.54
C SER A 117 -3.99 5.49 -15.13
N TYR A 118 -3.35 4.82 -14.16
CA TYR A 118 -3.13 5.37 -12.83
C TYR A 118 -1.88 6.24 -12.82
N LYS A 119 -0.73 5.66 -13.22
CA LYS A 119 0.60 6.27 -13.09
C LYS A 119 0.73 7.63 -13.79
N GLN A 120 0.19 7.78 -14.99
CA GLN A 120 0.43 8.96 -15.83
C GLN A 120 -0.41 10.18 -15.39
N GLU A 121 -1.66 9.94 -15.00
CA GLU A 121 -2.61 11.02 -14.74
C GLU A 121 -2.73 11.38 -13.26
N ILE A 122 -2.41 10.46 -12.33
CA ILE A 122 -2.49 10.77 -10.89
C ILE A 122 -1.52 11.89 -10.50
N VAL A 123 -0.41 12.06 -11.21
CA VAL A 123 0.59 13.11 -10.96
C VAL A 123 0.23 14.46 -11.60
N THR A 124 -0.58 14.47 -12.67
CA THR A 124 -0.93 15.70 -13.41
C THR A 124 -2.30 16.24 -13.02
N SER A 125 -3.27 15.36 -12.81
CA SER A 125 -4.67 15.71 -12.50
C SER A 125 -5.23 14.83 -11.37
N PRO A 126 -4.63 14.87 -10.16
CA PRO A 126 -4.95 13.92 -9.09
C PRO A 126 -6.42 13.91 -8.68
N LYS A 127 -7.03 15.09 -8.50
CA LYS A 127 -8.45 15.19 -8.10
C LYS A 127 -9.39 14.60 -9.15
N THR A 128 -9.12 14.84 -10.44
CA THR A 128 -9.88 14.26 -11.55
C THR A 128 -9.74 12.75 -11.58
N LYS A 129 -8.50 12.24 -11.50
CA LYS A 129 -8.25 10.79 -11.52
C LYS A 129 -8.91 10.07 -10.35
N LEU A 130 -8.87 10.66 -9.15
CA LEU A 130 -9.57 10.12 -7.97
C LEU A 130 -11.08 9.98 -8.20
N LYS A 131 -11.71 11.02 -8.76
CA LYS A 131 -13.14 11.01 -9.06
C LYS A 131 -13.50 9.95 -10.12
N GLU A 132 -12.71 9.83 -11.17
CA GLU A 132 -13.01 8.94 -12.30
C GLU A 132 -12.80 7.46 -11.96
N MET A 133 -11.62 7.14 -11.41
CA MET A 133 -11.16 5.77 -11.21
C MET A 133 -11.59 5.18 -9.87
N PHE A 134 -11.68 6.01 -8.82
CA PHE A 134 -11.97 5.57 -7.46
C PHE A 134 -13.31 6.10 -6.92
N LYS A 135 -14.03 6.88 -7.73
CA LYS A 135 -15.30 7.53 -7.34
C LYS A 135 -15.17 8.41 -6.09
N LEU A 136 -13.96 8.94 -5.87
CA LEU A 136 -13.62 9.75 -4.71
C LEU A 136 -13.59 11.23 -5.08
N ALA A 137 -14.60 11.97 -4.63
CA ALA A 137 -14.63 13.43 -4.78
C ALA A 137 -13.80 14.10 -3.69
N VAL A 138 -12.77 14.85 -4.07
CA VAL A 138 -11.95 15.65 -3.13
C VAL A 138 -12.38 17.11 -3.20
N PRO A 139 -12.75 17.75 -2.07
CA PRO A 139 -13.14 19.15 -2.06
C PRO A 139 -12.05 20.07 -2.65
N PRO A 140 -12.42 21.20 -3.29
CA PRO A 140 -11.45 22.17 -3.79
C PRO A 140 -10.51 22.70 -2.69
N SER A 141 -11.01 22.85 -1.47
CA SER A 141 -10.26 23.34 -0.29
C SER A 141 -9.21 22.38 0.25
N VAL A 142 -9.28 21.09 -0.09
CA VAL A 142 -8.31 20.08 0.36
C VAL A 142 -7.12 20.08 -0.59
N GLU A 143 -5.92 20.33 -0.06
CA GLU A 143 -4.66 20.17 -0.76
C GLU A 143 -4.43 18.68 -1.07
N VAL A 144 -4.02 18.36 -2.30
CA VAL A 144 -3.64 16.99 -2.67
C VAL A 144 -2.14 16.94 -2.94
N ARG A 145 -1.43 16.10 -2.18
CA ARG A 145 0.00 15.87 -2.29
C ARG A 145 0.26 14.49 -2.88
N VAL A 146 0.88 14.45 -4.04
CA VAL A 146 1.23 13.19 -4.71
C VAL A 146 2.69 12.89 -4.45
N TYR A 147 2.97 11.71 -3.90
CA TYR A 147 4.30 11.22 -3.57
C TYR A 147 4.68 10.15 -4.57
N ASP A 148 5.61 10.49 -5.45
CA ASP A 148 6.15 9.57 -6.44
C ASP A 148 7.36 8.81 -5.87
N SER A 149 7.29 7.48 -5.92
CA SER A 149 8.26 6.56 -5.35
C SER A 149 9.43 6.33 -6.32
N THR A 150 10.22 7.38 -6.55
CA THR A 150 11.34 7.43 -7.52
C THR A 150 12.71 7.07 -6.94
N SER A 151 12.78 6.81 -5.63
CA SER A 151 14.01 6.43 -4.90
C SER A 151 13.75 5.23 -3.99
N ASP A 152 14.68 4.93 -3.08
CA ASP A 152 14.55 3.85 -2.09
C ASP A 152 13.67 4.20 -0.88
N ILE A 153 13.01 5.36 -0.91
CA ILE A 153 11.96 5.70 0.06
C ILE A 153 10.69 4.95 -0.30
N ARG A 154 10.02 4.39 0.71
CA ARG A 154 8.67 3.86 0.60
C ARG A 154 7.72 4.68 1.44
N TYR A 155 6.49 4.79 0.97
CA TYR A 155 5.44 5.56 1.62
C TYR A 155 4.29 4.66 2.04
N MET A 156 3.59 5.08 3.10
CA MET A 156 2.29 4.55 3.49
C MET A 156 1.43 5.73 3.95
N VAL A 157 0.18 5.80 3.51
CA VAL A 157 -0.75 6.81 4.00
C VAL A 157 -1.32 6.38 5.35
N LEU A 158 -1.32 7.29 6.32
CA LEU A 158 -2.13 7.21 7.52
C LEU A 158 -3.45 7.96 7.23
N PRO A 159 -4.54 7.24 6.89
CA PRO A 159 -5.82 7.88 6.62
C PRO A 159 -6.42 8.49 7.88
N ARG A 160 -7.38 9.39 7.71
CA ARG A 160 -8.18 9.90 8.83
C ARG A 160 -9.07 8.79 9.40
N ARG A 161 -9.26 8.80 10.71
CA ARG A 161 -10.26 7.96 11.38
C ARG A 161 -11.65 8.39 10.91
N PRO A 162 -12.51 7.46 10.46
CA PRO A 162 -13.90 7.77 10.13
C PRO A 162 -14.69 8.21 11.36
N ASP A 163 -15.65 9.10 11.15
CA ASP A 163 -16.62 9.49 12.19
C ASP A 163 -17.51 8.29 12.56
N GLY A 164 -18.11 8.30 13.75
CA GLY A 164 -18.99 7.22 14.22
C GLY A 164 -18.24 5.97 14.68
N THR A 165 -16.92 6.05 14.84
CA THR A 165 -16.09 4.94 15.28
C THR A 165 -15.70 5.03 16.76
N GLU A 166 -16.31 5.94 17.52
CA GLU A 166 -16.07 6.13 18.95
C GLU A 166 -16.30 4.82 19.72
N GLY A 167 -15.37 4.49 20.63
CA GLY A 167 -15.46 3.27 21.45
C GLY A 167 -15.14 1.96 20.73
N MET A 168 -14.92 1.95 19.41
CA MET A 168 -14.45 0.75 18.69
C MET A 168 -13.07 0.31 19.18
N SER A 169 -12.88 -0.99 19.30
CA SER A 169 -11.57 -1.60 19.59
C SER A 169 -10.59 -1.46 18.43
N GLU A 170 -9.29 -1.64 18.71
CA GLU A 170 -8.24 -1.61 17.69
C GLU A 170 -8.51 -2.61 16.55
N GLU A 171 -9.00 -3.82 16.87
CA GLU A 171 -9.32 -4.82 15.86
C GLU A 171 -10.46 -4.38 14.95
N GLN A 172 -11.54 -3.83 15.53
CA GLN A 172 -12.67 -3.33 14.77
C GLN A 172 -12.28 -2.16 13.86
N LEU A 173 -11.45 -1.23 14.36
CA LEU A 173 -10.89 -0.14 13.56
C LEU A 173 -10.02 -0.65 12.42
N GLY A 174 -9.20 -1.69 12.65
CA GLY A 174 -8.36 -2.30 11.64
C GLY A 174 -9.17 -2.82 10.44
N ARG A 175 -10.38 -3.35 10.68
CA ARG A 175 -11.27 -3.83 9.60
C ARG A 175 -11.78 -2.72 8.67
N LEU A 176 -11.76 -1.47 9.12
CA LEU A 176 -12.15 -0.32 8.30
C LEU A 176 -11.04 0.12 7.34
N VAL A 177 -9.78 -0.18 7.66
CA VAL A 177 -8.63 0.25 6.85
C VAL A 177 -8.53 -0.64 5.62
N THR A 178 -8.47 -0.03 4.44
CA THR A 178 -8.40 -0.73 3.16
C THR A 178 -7.06 -0.48 2.46
N GLN A 179 -6.69 -1.37 1.52
CA GLN A 179 -5.49 -1.15 0.69
C GLN A 179 -5.54 0.19 -0.06
N VAL A 180 -6.72 0.64 -0.51
CA VAL A 180 -6.87 1.93 -1.18
C VAL A 180 -6.67 3.12 -0.25
N SER A 181 -7.09 3.01 1.02
CA SER A 181 -6.86 4.04 2.04
C SER A 181 -5.39 4.18 2.44
N LEU A 182 -4.63 3.07 2.42
CA LEU A 182 -3.18 3.07 2.68
C LEU A 182 -2.35 3.62 1.51
N ILE A 183 -2.93 3.70 0.31
CA ILE A 183 -2.35 4.36 -0.88
C ILE A 183 -2.81 5.82 -0.98
N GLY A 184 -3.94 6.16 -0.34
CA GLY A 184 -4.52 7.51 -0.33
C GLY A 184 -5.54 7.78 -1.45
N VAL A 185 -5.94 6.74 -2.19
CA VAL A 185 -6.91 6.86 -3.31
C VAL A 185 -8.34 6.48 -2.92
N GLY A 186 -8.57 6.19 -1.64
CA GLY A 186 -9.87 5.90 -1.05
C GLY A 186 -9.88 6.31 0.42
N ASP A 187 -11.07 6.41 0.99
CA ASP A 187 -11.22 6.53 2.43
C ASP A 187 -11.30 5.15 3.10
N PRO A 188 -11.04 5.04 4.41
CA PRO A 188 -11.42 3.85 5.15
C PRO A 188 -12.93 3.63 5.04
N LEU A 189 -13.36 2.39 5.30
CA LEU A 189 -14.78 2.06 5.35
C LEU A 189 -15.45 2.82 6.50
N ILE A 190 -16.72 3.16 6.31
CA ILE A 190 -17.58 3.72 7.35
C ILE A 190 -18.12 2.54 8.16
N PRO A 191 -18.20 2.63 9.50
CA PRO A 191 -18.89 1.61 10.30
C PRO A 191 -20.36 1.49 9.89
N ASP A 192 -20.92 0.28 9.97
CA ASP A 192 -22.35 0.02 9.74
C ASP A 192 -23.26 0.69 10.79
#